data_AF-A0A4Q3A8P4-F1
#
_entry.id   AF-A0A4Q3A8P4-F1
#
_cell.length_a   1.000
_cell.length_b   1.000
_cell.length_c   1.000
_cell.angle_alpha   90.00
_cell.angle_beta   90.00
_cell.angle_gamma   90.00
#
_symmetry.space_group_name_H-M   'P 1'
#
loop_
_entity.id
_entity.type
_entity.pdbx_description
1 polymer ?
#
loop_
_entity_poly.entity_id
_entity_poly.type
_entity_poly.pdbx_seq_one_letter_code
_entity_poly.pdbx_strand_id
1 'polypeptide(L)' 'ITEHYALEDLPGMQVAAVVNFPPRQIGPVMSEVLTLGFPDAEGKVVLLQPGTKVPNGGRLF' A
#
# COMPACT_ATOMS: atom_id res chain seq x y z
N ILE A 1 -3.26 -7.62 -4.68
CA ILE A 1 -2.34 -6.62 -5.26
C ILE A 1 -1.99 -7.02 -6.69
N THR A 2 -1.40 -8.21 -6.93
CA THR A 2 -0.96 -8.65 -8.27
C THR A 2 -2.05 -8.74 -9.36
N GLU A 3 -3.33 -8.71 -8.98
CA GLU A 3 -4.45 -8.73 -9.94
C GLU A 3 -4.69 -7.37 -10.60
N HIS A 4 -4.49 -6.27 -9.86
CA HIS A 4 -4.81 -4.91 -10.31
C HIS A 4 -3.57 -4.08 -10.66
N TYR A 5 -2.39 -4.55 -10.28
CA TYR A 5 -1.14 -3.79 -10.41
C TYR A 5 -0.04 -4.68 -10.97
N ALA A 6 0.47 -4.31 -12.15
CA ALA A 6 1.70 -4.88 -12.67
C ALA A 6 2.91 -4.30 -11.92
N LEU A 7 4.03 -5.02 -11.91
CA LEU A 7 5.22 -4.63 -11.15
C LEU A 7 5.81 -3.30 -11.66
N GLU A 8 5.76 -3.10 -12.97
CA GLU A 8 6.23 -1.93 -13.70
C GLU A 8 5.43 -0.65 -13.41
N ASP A 9 4.18 -0.79 -12.94
CA ASP A 9 3.29 0.34 -12.67
C ASP A 9 3.44 0.87 -11.23
N LEU A 10 4.06 0.10 -10.33
CA LEU A 10 4.20 0.45 -8.92
C LEU A 10 5.15 1.63 -8.65
N PRO A 11 6.30 1.78 -9.34
CA PRO A 11 7.21 2.88 -9.08
C PRO A 11 6.57 4.26 -9.29
N GLY A 12 6.60 5.11 -8.27
CA GLY A 12 6.04 6.47 -8.32
C GLY A 12 4.55 6.57 -7.97
N MET A 13 3.87 5.43 -7.76
CA MET A 13 2.51 5.39 -7.26
C MET A 13 2.45 5.78 -5.78
N GLN A 14 1.51 6.65 -5.39
CA GLN A 14 1.32 7.02 -3.99
C GLN A 14 0.34 6.06 -3.31
N VAL A 15 0.71 5.60 -2.12
CA VAL A 15 -0.11 4.68 -1.30
C VAL A 15 -0.25 5.21 0.12
N ALA A 16 -1.27 4.78 0.84
CA ALA A 16 -1.34 4.93 2.28
C ALA A 16 -0.78 3.70 3.01
N ALA A 17 -0.14 3.92 4.16
CA ALA A 17 0.39 2.84 4.98
C ALA A 17 0.33 3.20 6.47
N VAL A 18 0.19 2.18 7.33
CA VAL A 18 0.49 2.31 8.76
C VAL A 18 1.99 2.12 8.95
N VAL A 19 2.64 3.10 9.60
CA VAL A 19 4.11 3.20 9.70
C VAL A 19 4.65 2.99 11.11
N ASN A 20 3.80 2.73 12.10
CA ASN A 20 4.17 2.62 13.51
C ASN A 20 3.88 1.24 14.12
N PHE A 21 3.61 0.24 13.30
CA PHE A 21 3.57 -1.14 13.78
C PHE A 21 4.97 -1.69 13.98
N PRO A 22 5.17 -2.62 14.93
CA PRO A 22 6.39 -3.42 14.97
C PRO A 22 6.61 -4.10 13.60
N PRO A 23 7.87 -4.21 13.13
CA PRO A 23 8.18 -4.91 11.89
C PRO A 23 7.62 -6.34 11.90
N ARG A 24 7.07 -6.77 10.77
CA ARG A 24 6.46 -8.08 10.58
C ARG A 24 7.32 -8.93 9.65
N GLN A 25 7.77 -10.08 10.14
CA GLN A 25 8.43 -11.08 9.30
C GLN A 25 7.41 -11.77 8.40
N ILE A 26 7.66 -11.78 7.08
CA ILE A 26 6.85 -12.44 6.06
C ILE A 26 7.78 -13.29 5.17
N GLY A 27 7.86 -14.59 5.46
CA GLY A 27 8.81 -15.47 4.81
C GLY A 27 10.24 -14.94 4.99
N PRO A 28 11.02 -14.69 3.92
CA PRO A 28 12.37 -14.12 4.03
C PRO A 28 12.41 -12.59 4.15
N VAL A 29 11.28 -11.90 4.02
CA VAL A 29 11.21 -10.43 3.98
C VAL A 29 10.74 -9.88 5.33
N MET A 30 11.42 -8.84 5.82
CA MET A 30 10.95 -8.05 6.95
C MET A 30 10.14 -6.86 6.43
N SER A 31 8.85 -6.80 6.75
CA SER A 31 7.96 -5.70 6.38
C SER A 31 7.89 -4.68 7.52
N GLU A 32 8.27 -3.43 7.25
CA GLU A 32 8.28 -2.36 8.26
C GLU A 32 7.00 -1.51 8.26
N VAL A 33 6.14 -1.69 7.25
CA VAL A 33 4.90 -0.91 7.06
C VAL A 33 3.77 -1.82 6.59
N LEU A 34 2.53 -1.44 6.92
CA LEU A 34 1.34 -2.09 6.38
C LEU A 34 0.70 -1.18 5.32
N THR A 35 0.87 -1.52 4.04
CA THR A 35 0.19 -0.83 2.92
C THR A 35 -1.32 -1.09 2.96
N LEU A 36 -2.12 -0.04 2.79
CA LEU A 36 -3.57 -0.06 2.93
C LEU A 36 -4.29 -0.23 1.59
N GLY A 37 -5.42 -0.93 1.63
CA GLY A 37 -6.32 -1.13 0.49
C GLY A 37 -7.64 -1.75 0.91
N PHE A 38 -8.59 -1.79 -0.03
CA PHE A 38 -9.90 -2.42 0.13
C PHE A 38 -10.03 -3.63 -0.81
N PRO A 39 -10.81 -4.65 -0.45
CA PRO A 39 -11.23 -5.65 -1.41
C PRO A 39 -12.17 -5.01 -2.45
N ASP A 40 -12.02 -5.39 -3.72
CA ASP A 40 -13.05 -5.20 -4.72
C ASP A 40 -14.18 -6.24 -4.57
N ALA A 41 -15.09 -6.28 -5.55
CA ALA A 41 -16.20 -7.23 -5.57
C ALA A 41 -15.77 -8.72 -5.60
N GLU A 42 -14.53 -9.01 -6.02
CA GLU A 42 -13.95 -10.35 -6.10
C GLU A 42 -12.99 -10.64 -4.94
N GLY A 43 -12.88 -9.73 -3.97
CA GLY A 43 -11.99 -9.85 -2.81
C GLY A 43 -10.52 -9.51 -3.13
N LYS A 44 -10.22 -8.97 -4.31
CA LYS A 44 -8.86 -8.59 -4.70
C LYS A 44 -8.53 -7.20 -4.18
N VAL A 45 -7.31 -7.02 -3.70
CA VAL A 45 -6.88 -5.76 -3.06
C VAL A 45 -6.70 -4.64 -4.08
N VAL A 46 -7.46 -3.56 -3.90
CA VAL A 46 -7.30 -2.24 -4.52
C VAL A 46 -6.61 -1.32 -3.51
N LEU A 47 -5.48 -0.74 -3.89
CA LEU A 47 -4.67 0.12 -3.01
C LEU A 47 -5.33 1.48 -2.77
N LEU A 48 -5.21 1.96 -1.53
CA LEU A 48 -5.66 3.31 -1.19
C LEU A 48 -4.65 4.34 -1.70
N GLN A 49 -5.14 5.29 -2.49
CA GLN A 49 -4.34 6.38 -3.04
C GLN A 49 -5.05 7.71 -2.76
N PRO A 50 -4.30 8.81 -2.57
CA PRO A 50 -4.92 10.13 -2.51
C PRO A 50 -5.49 10.48 -3.89
N GLY A 51 -6.66 11.12 -3.93
CA GLY A 51 -7.32 11.51 -5.20
C GLY A 51 -6.54 12.56 -6.01
N THR A 52 -5.57 13.24 -5.38
CA THR A 52 -4.62 14.15 -6.01
C THR A 52 -3.22 13.91 -5.44
N LYS A 53 -2.17 14.30 -6.16
CA LYS A 53 -0.80 14.19 -5.62
C LYS A 53 -0.64 15.05 -4.38
N VAL A 54 -0.06 14.47 -3.34
CA VAL A 54 0.25 15.13 -2.07
C VAL A 54 1.72 14.92 -1.69
N PRO A 55 2.32 15.72 -0.79
CA PRO A 55 3.65 15.42 -0.28
C PRO A 55 3.72 14.05 0.40
N ASN A 56 4.80 13.30 0.16
CA ASN A 56 5.04 12.02 0.84
C ASN A 56 5.24 12.23 2.35
N GLY A 57 4.73 11.30 3.16
CA GLY A 57 4.78 11.39 4.63
C GLY A 57 3.65 12.20 5.26
N GLY A 58 2.66 12.64 4.47
CA GLY A 58 1.43 13.23 4.99
C GLY A 58 0.69 12.27 5.93
N ARG A 59 0.17 12.80 7.05
CA ARG A 59 -0.60 12.01 8.02
C ARG A 59 -2.00 11.73 7.46
N LEU A 60 -2.41 10.46 7.47
CA LEU A 60 -3.80 10.07 7.24
C LEU A 60 -4.65 10.48 8.46
N PHE A 61 -5.82 11.05 8.21
CA PHE A 61 -6.80 11.45 9.23
C PHE A 61 -8.04 10.56 9.16
#